data_AF-A0A0R2U3H0-F1
#
_entry.id   AF-A0A0R2U3H0-F1
#
_cell.length_a   1.000
_cell.length_b   1.000
_cell.length_c   1.000
_cell.angle_alpha   90.00
_cell.angle_beta   90.00
_cell.angle_gamma   90.00
#
_symmetry.space_group_name_H-M   'P 1'
#
loop_
_entity.id
_entity.type
_entity.pdbx_description
1 polymer ?
#
loop_
_entity_poly.entity_id
_entity_poly.type
_entity_poly.pdbx_seq_one_letter_code
_entity_poly.pdbx_strand_id
1 'polypeptide(L)'
;MVAEIVKQHAKGLGIQQRELSDQEILDRCILPMVNEGAKILEEGIALRASDIDVVYVYGYGWPVYRGGPMHYANSLGLDKVVAKLRYYQELTGDDFWKPSELLVSLADKGERF
;
A
#
# COMPACT_ATOMS: atom_id res chain seq x y z
N MET A 1 29.69 6.72 12.03
CA MET A 1 30.29 6.95 10.70
C MET A 1 29.25 6.91 9.59
N VAL A 2 28.45 5.83 9.43
CA VAL A 2 27.43 5.75 8.34
C VAL A 2 26.23 6.69 8.55
N ALA A 3 25.64 6.74 9.75
CA ALA A 3 24.47 7.59 10.02
C ALA A 3 24.74 9.09 9.77
N GLU A 4 25.98 9.53 10.01
CA GLU A 4 26.39 10.92 9.78
C GLU A 4 26.49 11.25 8.28
N ILE A 5 26.98 10.30 7.47
CA ILE A 5 27.02 10.42 6.01
C ILE A 5 25.59 10.55 5.46
N VAL A 6 24.65 9.73 5.94
CA VAL A 6 23.24 9.79 5.53
C VAL A 6 22.63 11.16 5.89
N LYS A 7 22.89 11.67 7.09
CA LYS A 7 22.41 13.01 7.52
C LYS A 7 22.94 14.13 6.65
N GLN A 8 24.25 14.13 6.37
CA GLN A 8 24.87 15.14 5.52
C GLN A 8 24.33 15.11 4.09
N HIS A 9 24.16 13.92 3.53
CA HIS A 9 23.60 13.76 2.19
C HIS A 9 22.14 14.23 2.12
N ALA A 10 21.30 13.84 3.08
CA ALA A 10 19.91 14.28 3.16
C ALA A 10 19.81 15.82 3.25
N LYS A 11 20.66 16.46 4.07
CA LYS A 11 20.74 17.93 4.15
C LYS A 11 21.13 18.56 2.81
N GLY A 12 22.09 17.97 2.09
CA GLY A 12 22.50 18.43 0.76
C GLY A 12 21.38 18.36 -0.28
N LEU A 13 20.45 17.41 -0.14
CA LEU A 13 19.26 17.26 -0.98
C LEU A 13 18.05 18.06 -0.48
N GLY A 14 18.16 18.80 0.64
CA GLY A 14 17.03 19.49 1.25
C GLY A 14 15.97 18.55 1.87
N ILE A 15 16.32 17.29 2.10
CA ILE A 15 15.42 16.30 2.69
C ILE A 15 15.47 16.43 4.21
N GLN A 16 14.36 16.88 4.80
CA GLN A 16 14.21 16.92 6.24
C GLN A 16 14.02 15.51 6.79
N GLN A 17 14.96 15.06 7.62
CA GLN A 17 14.81 13.81 8.34
C GLN A 17 13.75 13.95 9.44
N ARG A 18 12.92 12.92 9.57
CA ARG A 18 11.90 12.80 10.61
C ARG A 18 11.82 11.35 11.07
N GLU A 19 11.37 11.17 12.29
CA GLU A 19 11.01 9.85 12.82
C GLU A 19 9.77 9.34 12.08
N LEU A 20 9.79 8.05 11.72
CA LEU A 20 8.67 7.34 11.12
C LEU A 20 8.16 6.32 12.12
N SER A 21 6.86 6.34 12.39
CA SER A 21 6.25 5.29 13.22
C SER A 21 6.26 3.96 12.47
N ASP A 22 6.30 2.84 13.22
CA ASP A 22 6.17 1.49 12.64
C ASP A 22 4.92 1.35 11.78
N GLN A 23 3.82 1.98 12.19
CA GLN A 23 2.57 1.97 11.44
C GLN A 23 2.71 2.72 10.11
N GLU A 24 3.39 3.88 10.10
CA GLU A 24 3.62 4.61 8.86
C GLU A 24 4.51 3.80 7.90
N ILE A 25 5.54 3.13 8.43
CA ILE A 25 6.40 2.26 7.63
C ILE A 25 5.55 1.13 6.99
N LEU A 26 4.73 0.44 7.79
CA LEU A 26 3.85 -0.60 7.29
C LEU A 26 2.87 -0.07 6.25
N ASP A 27 2.18 1.03 6.54
CA ASP A 27 1.22 1.62 5.61
C ASP A 27 1.88 1.97 4.27
N ARG A 28 3.06 2.60 4.30
CA ARG A 28 3.77 3.00 3.08
C ARG A 28 4.34 1.84 2.29
N CYS A 29 4.59 0.69 2.91
CA CYS A 29 5.02 -0.52 2.22
C CYS A 29 3.85 -1.35 1.69
N ILE A 30 2.72 -1.38 2.40
CA ILE A 30 1.62 -2.31 2.11
C ILE A 30 0.50 -1.67 1.29
N LEU A 31 0.13 -0.41 1.56
CA LEU A 31 -1.00 0.21 0.86
C LEU A 31 -0.77 0.35 -0.66
N PRO A 32 0.43 0.73 -1.15
CA PRO A 32 0.68 0.74 -2.59
C PRO A 32 0.56 -0.63 -3.23
N MET A 33 1.00 -1.68 -2.51
CA MET A 33 0.89 -3.06 -2.96
C MET A 33 -0.57 -3.50 -3.10
N VAL A 34 -1.42 -3.17 -2.13
CA VAL A 34 -2.87 -3.40 -2.21
C VAL A 34 -3.49 -2.62 -3.38
N ASN A 35 -3.11 -1.36 -3.54
CA ASN A 35 -3.62 -0.51 -4.60
C ASN A 35 -3.25 -1.05 -5.99
N GLU A 36 -2.02 -1.52 -6.15
CA GLU A 36 -1.56 -2.15 -7.38
C GLU A 36 -2.29 -3.48 -7.64
N GLY A 37 -2.51 -4.30 -6.61
CA GLY A 37 -3.33 -5.51 -6.71
C GLY A 37 -4.76 -5.20 -7.20
N ALA A 38 -5.34 -4.08 -6.77
CA ALA A 38 -6.65 -3.64 -7.25
C ALA A 38 -6.63 -3.20 -8.73
N LYS A 39 -5.56 -2.53 -9.18
CA LYS A 39 -5.40 -2.19 -10.61
C LYS A 39 -5.23 -3.44 -11.47
N ILE A 40 -4.44 -4.42 -11.02
CA ILE A 40 -4.27 -5.71 -11.70
C ILE A 40 -5.62 -6.42 -11.91
N LEU A 41 -6.54 -6.34 -10.95
CA LEU A 41 -7.90 -6.87 -11.08
C LEU A 41 -8.75 -6.04 -12.05
N GLU A 42 -8.69 -4.72 -11.95
CA GLU A 42 -9.41 -3.79 -12.84
C GLU A 42 -9.00 -3.95 -14.32
N GLU A 43 -7.72 -4.18 -14.57
CA GLU A 43 -7.15 -4.42 -15.90
C GLU A 43 -7.41 -5.85 -16.40
N GLY A 44 -7.99 -6.73 -15.57
CA GLY A 44 -8.28 -8.12 -15.92
C GLY A 44 -7.05 -9.02 -16.05
N ILE A 45 -5.92 -8.62 -15.50
CA ILE A 45 -4.67 -9.40 -15.51
C ILE A 45 -4.80 -10.60 -14.55
N ALA A 46 -5.39 -10.38 -13.38
CA ALA A 46 -5.80 -11.44 -12.47
C ALA A 46 -7.31 -11.67 -12.56
N LEU A 47 -7.75 -12.92 -12.44
CA LEU A 47 -9.17 -13.25 -12.48
C LEU A 47 -9.86 -12.93 -11.15
N ARG A 48 -9.17 -13.13 -10.02
CA ARG A 48 -9.71 -12.95 -8.66
C ARG A 48 -8.65 -12.43 -7.72
N ALA A 49 -9.08 -11.72 -6.67
CA ALA A 49 -8.19 -11.24 -5.61
C ALA A 49 -7.39 -12.36 -4.93
N SER A 50 -7.99 -13.55 -4.79
CA SER A 50 -7.31 -14.74 -4.26
C SER A 50 -6.12 -15.19 -5.09
N ASP A 51 -6.13 -14.96 -6.42
CA ASP A 51 -5.02 -15.35 -7.29
C ASP A 51 -3.77 -14.50 -6.96
N ILE A 52 -3.98 -13.22 -6.69
CA ILE A 52 -2.94 -12.29 -6.22
C ILE A 52 -2.43 -12.71 -4.84
N ASP A 53 -3.34 -13.04 -3.92
CA ASP A 53 -2.98 -13.48 -2.57
C ASP A 53 -2.10 -14.75 -2.59
N VAL A 54 -2.46 -15.74 -3.40
CA VAL A 54 -1.68 -16.98 -3.57
C VAL A 54 -0.28 -16.67 -4.09
N VAL A 55 -0.13 -15.79 -5.09
CA VAL A 55 1.17 -15.38 -5.61
C VAL A 55 2.01 -14.70 -4.52
N TYR A 56 1.42 -13.84 -3.70
CA TYR A 56 2.15 -13.18 -2.62
C TYR A 56 2.60 -14.15 -1.52
N VAL A 57 1.73 -15.08 -1.14
CA VAL A 57 2.05 -16.10 -0.14
C VAL A 57 3.18 -17.00 -0.60
N TYR A 58 3.07 -17.57 -1.80
CA TYR A 58 4.01 -18.61 -2.25
C TYR A 58 5.18 -18.08 -3.08
N GLY A 59 5.06 -16.89 -3.66
CA GLY A 59 6.11 -16.26 -4.47
C GLY A 59 6.96 -15.23 -3.73
N TYR A 60 6.35 -14.49 -2.80
CA TYR A 60 7.01 -13.36 -2.12
C TYR A 60 7.10 -13.52 -0.59
N GLY A 61 6.68 -14.67 -0.05
CA GLY A 61 6.80 -14.99 1.37
C GLY A 61 5.85 -14.18 2.27
N TRP A 62 4.70 -13.76 1.75
CA TRP A 62 3.67 -13.10 2.57
C TRP A 62 3.25 -14.01 3.74
N PRO A 63 3.07 -13.46 4.96
CA PRO A 63 2.69 -14.26 6.12
C PRO A 63 1.33 -14.94 5.91
N VAL A 64 1.34 -16.27 5.72
CA VAL A 64 0.16 -17.11 5.43
C VAL A 64 -1.00 -16.85 6.42
N TYR A 65 -0.68 -16.66 7.70
CA TYR A 65 -1.68 -16.42 8.74
C TYR A 65 -2.40 -15.05 8.64
N ARG A 66 -1.95 -14.19 7.73
CA ARG A 66 -2.62 -12.94 7.35
C ARG A 66 -3.31 -13.03 5.97
N GLY A 67 -3.44 -14.23 5.40
CA GLY A 67 -3.97 -14.44 4.06
C GLY A 67 -2.96 -13.99 2.99
N GLY A 68 -3.35 -13.04 2.16
CA GLY A 68 -2.47 -12.26 1.26
C GLY A 68 -2.76 -10.76 1.38
N PRO A 69 -2.13 -9.90 0.57
CA PRO A 69 -2.35 -8.46 0.63
C PRO A 69 -3.80 -8.04 0.40
N MET A 70 -4.55 -8.71 -0.49
CA MET A 70 -5.95 -8.39 -0.79
C MET A 70 -6.85 -8.79 0.39
N HIS A 71 -6.65 -9.98 0.94
CA HIS A 71 -7.31 -10.41 2.18
C HIS A 71 -6.97 -9.48 3.37
N TYR A 72 -5.70 -9.07 3.48
CA TYR A 72 -5.27 -8.16 4.55
C TYR A 72 -5.95 -6.80 4.43
N ALA A 73 -6.10 -6.26 3.22
CA ALA A 73 -6.86 -5.03 2.97
C ALA A 73 -8.32 -5.16 3.43
N ASN A 74 -8.97 -6.29 3.11
CA ASN A 74 -10.33 -6.59 3.59
C ASN A 74 -10.41 -6.61 5.13
N SER A 75 -9.36 -7.06 5.83
CA SER A 75 -9.30 -7.07 7.29
C SER A 75 -9.15 -5.67 7.92
N LEU A 76 -8.53 -4.73 7.20
CA LEU A 76 -8.40 -3.33 7.64
C LEU A 76 -9.72 -2.56 7.45
N GLY A 77 -10.45 -2.89 6.38
CA GLY A 77 -11.59 -2.12 5.86
C GLY A 77 -11.16 -1.25 4.67
N LEU A 78 -11.79 -1.43 3.52
CA LEU A 78 -11.39 -0.77 2.27
C LEU A 78 -11.60 0.75 2.31
N ASP A 79 -12.60 1.21 3.05
CA ASP A 79 -12.82 2.63 3.38
C ASP A 79 -11.58 3.26 4.03
N LYS A 80 -10.98 2.56 5.00
CA LYS A 80 -9.76 3.03 5.68
C LYS A 80 -8.54 2.96 4.77
N VAL A 81 -8.45 1.93 3.92
CA VAL A 81 -7.36 1.80 2.93
C VAL A 81 -7.40 2.98 1.96
N VAL A 82 -8.57 3.30 1.40
CA VAL A 82 -8.77 4.47 0.52
C VAL A 82 -8.42 5.76 1.23
N ALA A 83 -8.90 5.95 2.47
CA ALA A 83 -8.62 7.15 3.25
C ALA A 83 -7.11 7.34 3.49
N LYS A 84 -6.38 6.26 3.81
CA LYS A 84 -4.92 6.33 3.99
C LYS A 84 -4.18 6.61 2.68
N LEU A 85 -4.59 5.99 1.57
CA LEU A 85 -4.01 6.27 0.25
C LEU A 85 -4.17 7.74 -0.12
N ARG A 86 -5.38 8.31 0.07
CA ARG A 86 -5.63 9.74 -0.15
C ARG A 86 -4.81 10.63 0.78
N TYR A 87 -4.67 10.25 2.05
CA TYR A 87 -3.80 10.96 2.99
C TYR A 87 -2.34 11.00 2.50
N TYR A 88 -1.78 9.89 2.03
CA TYR A 88 -0.42 9.90 1.48
C TYR A 88 -0.31 10.64 0.15
N GLN A 89 -1.35 10.61 -0.68
CA GLN A 89 -1.41 11.42 -1.91
C GLN A 89 -1.35 12.91 -1.58
N GLU A 90 -2.13 13.39 -0.61
CA GLU A 90 -2.09 14.78 -0.15
C GLU A 90 -0.74 15.14 0.48
N LEU A 91 -0.20 14.25 1.33
CA LEU A 91 1.07 14.47 2.02
C LEU A 91 2.26 14.59 1.05
N THR A 92 2.24 13.84 -0.05
CA THR A 92 3.37 13.76 -0.99
C THR A 92 3.16 14.57 -2.27
N GLY A 93 1.91 14.86 -2.64
CA GLY A 93 1.56 15.42 -3.94
C GLY A 93 1.77 14.46 -5.11
N ASP A 94 1.93 13.16 -4.86
CA ASP A 94 2.30 12.15 -5.86
C ASP A 94 1.13 11.21 -6.17
N ASP A 95 0.79 11.08 -7.47
CA ASP A 95 -0.25 10.20 -7.98
C ASP A 95 0.05 8.70 -7.79
N PHE A 96 1.28 8.34 -7.42
CA PHE A 96 1.61 7.00 -6.93
C PHE A 96 0.64 6.51 -5.84
N TRP A 97 0.16 7.42 -4.99
CA TRP A 97 -0.76 7.12 -3.89
C TRP A 97 -2.24 7.24 -4.28
N LYS A 98 -2.57 7.64 -5.52
CA LYS A 98 -3.95 7.74 -5.96
C LYS A 98 -4.63 6.36 -5.86
N PRO A 99 -5.72 6.20 -5.10
CA PRO A 99 -6.43 4.93 -5.03
C PRO A 99 -7.01 4.55 -6.39
N SER A 100 -6.99 3.26 -6.73
CA SER A 100 -7.59 2.74 -7.96
C SER A 100 -9.11 2.88 -7.97
N GLU A 101 -9.71 2.95 -9.15
CA GLU A 101 -11.16 3.16 -9.27
C GLU A 101 -11.93 1.95 -8.72
N LEU A 102 -11.47 0.72 -8.97
CA LEU A 102 -12.00 -0.48 -8.33
C LEU A 102 -11.99 -0.39 -6.81
N LEU A 103 -10.87 -0.01 -6.20
CA LEU A 103 -10.74 0.06 -4.74
C LEU A 103 -11.70 1.12 -4.16
N VAL A 104 -11.84 2.27 -4.82
CA VAL A 104 -12.81 3.31 -4.43
C VAL A 104 -14.25 2.77 -4.55
N SER A 105 -14.60 2.15 -5.67
CA SER A 105 -15.93 1.58 -5.89
C SER A 105 -16.31 0.54 -4.83
N LEU A 106 -15.39 -0.38 -4.49
CA LEU A 106 -15.64 -1.41 -3.48
C LEU A 106 -15.84 -0.78 -2.09
N ALA A 107 -15.02 0.22 -1.74
CA ALA A 107 -15.15 0.95 -0.48
C ALA A 107 -16.51 1.67 -0.38
N ASP A 108 -16.92 2.38 -1.45
CA ASP A 108 -18.18 3.13 -1.49
C ASP A 108 -19.41 2.22 -1.38
N LYS A 109 -19.31 0.99 -1.90
CA LYS A 109 -20.37 -0.04 -1.81
C LYS A 109 -20.36 -0.81 -0.50
N GLY A 110 -19.34 -0.64 0.34
CA GLY A 110 -19.14 -1.49 1.53
C GLY A 110 -18.82 -2.94 1.19
N GLU A 111 -18.30 -3.19 -0.01
CA GLU A 111 -17.93 -4.51 -0.51
C GLU A 111 -16.47 -4.86 -0.12
N ARG A 112 -16.05 -6.05 -0.50
CA ARG A 112 -14.72 -6.60 -0.28
C ARG A 112 -14.17 -7.08 -1.62
N PHE A 113 -12.84 -7.19 -1.72
CA PHE A 113 -12.20 -7.94 -2.80
C PHE A 113 -12.68 -9.40 -2.85
#